data_AF-A0A812PBX6-F1
#
_entry.id   AF-A0A812PBX6-F1
#
_cell.length_a   1.000
_cell.length_b   1.000
_cell.length_c   1.000
_cell.angle_alpha   90.00
_cell.angle_beta   90.00
_cell.angle_gamma   90.00
#
_symmetry.space_group_name_H-M   'P 1'
#
loop_
_entity.id
_entity.type
_entity.pdbx_description
1 polymer ?
#
loop_
_entity_poly.entity_id
_entity_poly.type
_entity_poly.pdbx_seq_one_letter_code
_entity_poly.pdbx_strand_id
1 'polypeptide(L)'
;MIVSASTEVYIATAPGPVNPYHVQVLPVKHAPCFAACPPDLQKALKVQMVALQKMFADAGQECLIWERWIPMGTSAANHMQIQVLPIDKSRCGAEAREALEAATKQHLSGATFKRISSHEDVADNLNDDPTAPYIYFEIPGDLSAKGRQVERFLYAALPNGGGPLRTRARL
;
A
#
# COMPACT_ATOMS: atom_id res chain seq x y z
N MET A 1 -1.11 -14.00 -12.68
CA MET A 1 -0.37 -13.99 -13.96
C MET A 1 0.79 -13.01 -13.82
N ILE A 2 2.01 -13.38 -14.21
CA ILE A 2 3.16 -12.46 -14.22
C ILE A 2 3.05 -11.56 -15.46
N VAL A 3 3.22 -10.26 -15.26
CA VAL A 3 3.14 -9.23 -16.31
C VAL A 3 4.54 -8.76 -16.70
N SER A 4 5.42 -8.59 -15.71
CA SER A 4 6.81 -8.16 -15.89
C SER A 4 7.67 -8.72 -14.77
N ALA A 5 8.94 -8.98 -15.03
CA ALA A 5 9.88 -9.46 -14.03
C ALA A 5 11.27 -8.87 -14.24
N SER A 6 11.95 -8.61 -13.13
CA SER A 6 13.36 -8.29 -13.04
C SER A 6 14.05 -9.30 -12.11
N THR A 7 15.34 -9.11 -11.84
CA THR A 7 16.11 -9.98 -10.93
C THR A 7 15.60 -9.93 -9.48
N GLU A 8 15.05 -8.80 -9.05
CA GLU A 8 14.72 -8.54 -7.65
C GLU A 8 13.23 -8.40 -7.40
N VAL A 9 12.47 -7.97 -8.41
CA VAL A 9 11.05 -7.61 -8.30
C VAL A 9 10.28 -8.12 -9.53
N TYR A 10 9.05 -8.54 -9.34
CA TYR A 10 8.12 -8.85 -10.41
C TYR A 10 6.75 -8.21 -10.18
N ILE A 11 6.01 -8.03 -11.28
CA ILE A 11 4.66 -7.49 -11.31
C ILE A 11 3.73 -8.61 -11.74
N ALA A 12 2.62 -8.77 -11.03
CA ALA A 12 1.60 -9.75 -11.36
C ALA A 12 0.20 -9.13 -11.25
N THR A 13 -0.76 -9.66 -12.01
CA THR A 13 -2.18 -9.34 -11.79
C THR A 13 -2.58 -9.68 -10.35
N ALA A 14 -3.30 -8.77 -9.69
CA ALA A 14 -3.79 -9.00 -8.34
C ALA A 14 -4.83 -10.15 -8.32
N PRO A 15 -4.81 -11.02 -7.30
CA PRO A 15 -5.89 -11.99 -7.08
C PRO A 15 -7.20 -11.25 -6.79
N GLY A 16 -8.28 -11.58 -7.51
CA GLY A 16 -9.55 -10.86 -7.39
C GLY A 16 -9.40 -9.37 -7.73
N PRO A 17 -8.95 -9.04 -8.96
CA PRO A 17 -8.63 -7.66 -9.31
C PRO A 17 -9.89 -6.77 -9.29
N VAL A 18 -9.79 -5.57 -8.71
CA VAL A 18 -10.91 -4.62 -8.61
C VAL A 18 -11.30 -4.10 -9.99
N ASN A 19 -10.32 -3.92 -10.87
CA ASN A 19 -10.50 -3.65 -12.29
C ASN A 19 -9.45 -4.44 -13.11
N PRO A 20 -9.59 -4.57 -14.44
CA PRO A 20 -8.69 -5.38 -15.26
C PRO A 20 -7.20 -5.02 -15.19
N TYR A 21 -6.87 -3.82 -14.70
CA TYR A 21 -5.52 -3.30 -14.64
C TYR A 21 -4.94 -3.32 -13.21
N HIS A 22 -5.66 -3.87 -12.23
CA HIS A 22 -5.16 -4.02 -10.86
C HIS A 22 -4.02 -5.02 -10.81
N VAL A 23 -2.84 -4.55 -10.39
CA VAL A 23 -1.62 -5.34 -10.30
C VAL A 23 -1.02 -5.24 -8.89
N GLN A 24 -0.09 -6.14 -8.61
CA GLN A 24 0.73 -6.15 -7.42
C GLN A 24 2.21 -6.23 -7.80
N VAL A 25 3.03 -5.49 -7.05
CA VAL A 25 4.49 -5.47 -7.11
C VAL A 25 5.03 -6.29 -5.95
N LEU A 26 5.89 -7.26 -6.23
CA LEU A 26 6.41 -8.22 -5.25
C LEU A 26 7.91 -8.43 -5.42
N PRO A 27 8.65 -8.66 -4.34
CA PRO A 27 10.03 -9.10 -4.44
C PRO A 27 10.11 -10.54 -4.97
N VAL A 28 11.16 -10.90 -5.70
CA VAL A 28 11.40 -12.28 -6.15
C VAL A 28 11.77 -13.17 -4.96
N LYS A 29 12.55 -12.64 -4.01
CA LYS A 29 12.90 -13.31 -2.76
C LYS A 29 11.90 -12.96 -1.67
N HIS A 30 11.77 -13.81 -0.67
CA HIS A 30 10.92 -13.52 0.48
C HIS A 30 11.36 -12.25 1.20
N ALA A 31 10.47 -11.28 1.25
CA ALA A 31 10.49 -10.19 2.20
C ALA A 31 9.09 -10.06 2.81
N PRO A 32 8.97 -9.91 4.14
CA PRO A 32 7.67 -9.92 4.81
C PRO A 32 6.86 -8.65 4.54
N CYS A 33 7.53 -7.49 4.54
CA CYS A 33 6.95 -6.18 4.31
C CYS A 33 8.03 -5.19 3.82
N PHE A 34 7.60 -4.02 3.34
CA PHE A 34 8.50 -3.03 2.74
C PHE A 34 9.48 -2.47 3.76
N ALA A 35 8.98 -2.19 4.98
CA ALA A 35 9.78 -1.67 6.09
C ALA A 35 10.94 -2.62 6.49
N ALA A 36 10.80 -3.92 6.26
CA ALA A 36 11.84 -4.91 6.55
C ALA A 36 12.77 -5.19 5.36
N CYS A 37 12.54 -4.56 4.20
CA CYS A 37 13.38 -4.75 3.02
C CYS A 37 14.72 -4.01 3.16
N PRO A 38 15.84 -4.57 2.66
CA PRO A 38 17.09 -3.82 2.54
C PRO A 38 16.92 -2.65 1.56
N PRO A 39 17.73 -1.57 1.68
CA PRO A 39 17.59 -0.36 0.88
C PRO A 39 17.57 -0.60 -0.65
N ASP A 40 18.40 -1.52 -1.15
CA ASP A 40 18.45 -1.84 -2.59
C ASP A 40 17.13 -2.44 -3.09
N LEU A 41 16.51 -3.32 -2.29
CA LEU A 41 15.21 -3.91 -2.64
C LEU A 41 14.09 -2.87 -2.56
N GLN A 42 14.10 -1.98 -1.54
CA GLN A 42 13.14 -0.87 -1.46
C GLN A 42 13.22 0.02 -2.71
N LYS A 43 14.45 0.33 -3.16
CA LYS A 43 14.69 1.10 -4.38
C LYS A 43 14.16 0.37 -5.63
N ALA A 44 14.42 -0.93 -5.76
CA ALA A 44 13.94 -1.73 -6.88
C ALA A 44 12.40 -1.75 -6.96
N LEU A 45 11.73 -1.93 -5.82
CA LEU A 45 10.27 -1.89 -5.72
C LEU A 45 9.71 -0.51 -6.12
N LYS A 46 10.33 0.56 -5.62
CA LYS A 46 9.93 1.94 -5.91
C LYS A 46 10.05 2.28 -7.39
N VAL A 47 11.11 1.83 -8.07
CA VAL A 47 11.26 2.01 -9.51
C VAL A 47 10.08 1.41 -10.26
N GLN A 48 9.60 0.22 -9.88
CA GLN A 48 8.43 -0.40 -10.50
C GLN A 48 7.15 0.36 -10.21
N MET A 49 6.94 0.82 -8.97
CA MET A 49 5.77 1.63 -8.59
C MET A 49 5.70 2.94 -9.39
N VAL A 50 6.83 3.66 -9.51
CA VAL A 50 6.93 4.90 -10.28
C VAL A 50 6.71 4.66 -11.78
N ALA A 51 7.23 3.55 -12.32
CA ALA A 51 7.02 3.19 -13.72
C ALA A 51 5.53 2.90 -14.02
N LEU A 52 4.84 2.18 -13.12
CA LEU A 52 3.40 1.92 -13.23
C LEU A 52 2.60 3.21 -13.13
N GLN A 53 2.90 4.07 -12.14
CA GLN A 53 2.25 5.38 -12.00
C GLN A 53 2.38 6.21 -13.28
N LYS A 54 3.59 6.27 -13.85
CA LYS A 54 3.82 6.98 -15.12
C LYS A 54 3.02 6.37 -16.27
N MET A 55 3.04 5.04 -16.42
CA MET A 55 2.30 4.33 -17.48
C MET A 55 0.80 4.63 -17.40
N PHE A 56 0.21 4.60 -16.21
CA PHE A 56 -1.20 4.91 -16.02
C PHE A 56 -1.51 6.40 -16.19
N ALA A 57 -0.61 7.29 -15.77
CA ALA A 57 -0.72 8.73 -16.01
C ALA A 57 -0.76 9.07 -17.51
N ASP A 58 0.12 8.44 -18.30
CA ASP A 58 0.17 8.55 -19.76
C ASP A 58 -1.12 8.01 -20.41
N ALA A 59 -1.77 7.04 -19.77
CA ALA A 59 -3.08 6.51 -20.17
C ALA A 59 -4.28 7.31 -19.63
N GLY A 60 -4.05 8.48 -19.02
CA GLY A 60 -5.12 9.32 -18.51
C GLY A 60 -5.72 8.89 -17.16
N GLN A 61 -5.07 7.97 -16.44
CA GLN A 61 -5.47 7.46 -15.13
C GLN A 61 -4.53 7.96 -14.03
N GLU A 62 -4.84 7.65 -12.78
CA GLU A 62 -3.96 7.86 -11.61
C GLU A 62 -3.90 6.55 -10.81
N CYS A 63 -3.05 6.45 -9.80
CA CYS A 63 -2.90 5.21 -9.03
C CYS A 63 -3.19 5.40 -7.55
N LEU A 64 -3.97 4.45 -7.00
CA LEU A 64 -3.98 4.13 -5.58
C LEU A 64 -2.96 3.01 -5.34
N ILE A 65 -2.03 3.22 -4.42
CA ILE A 65 -1.05 2.21 -4.02
C ILE A 65 -1.25 1.88 -2.55
N TRP A 66 -1.15 0.60 -2.17
CA TRP A 66 -1.15 0.24 -0.77
C TRP A 66 -0.36 -1.01 -0.47
N GLU A 67 0.08 -1.11 0.77
CA GLU A 67 0.65 -2.32 1.35
C GLU A 67 -0.08 -2.62 2.65
N ARG A 68 -0.40 -3.90 2.88
CA ARG A 68 -0.91 -4.37 4.16
C ARG A 68 0.05 -5.40 4.74
N TRP A 69 0.56 -5.10 5.93
CA TRP A 69 1.39 -6.00 6.71
C TRP A 69 0.62 -6.56 7.91
N ILE A 70 0.56 -7.88 8.02
CA ILE A 70 0.05 -8.58 9.20
C ILE A 70 1.06 -9.69 9.52
N PRO A 71 1.70 -9.68 10.70
CA PRO A 71 2.60 -10.74 11.11
C PRO A 71 1.84 -12.07 11.17
N MET A 72 2.36 -13.06 10.47
CA MET A 72 1.94 -14.44 10.63
C MET A 72 2.88 -15.16 11.59
N GLY A 73 2.44 -16.30 12.14
CA GLY A 73 3.22 -17.08 13.13
C GLY A 73 4.62 -17.49 12.66
N THR A 74 4.88 -17.42 11.35
CA THR A 74 6.23 -17.41 10.78
C THR A 74 6.32 -16.27 9.76
N SER A 75 7.34 -15.39 9.88
CA SER A 75 7.55 -14.28 8.95
C SER A 75 7.86 -14.75 7.53
N ALA A 76 8.47 -15.94 7.39
CA ALA A 76 8.73 -16.59 6.11
C ALA A 76 7.44 -16.94 5.33
N ALA A 77 6.30 -17.07 6.01
CA ALA A 77 5.02 -17.33 5.36
C ALA A 77 4.39 -16.06 4.76
N ASN A 78 4.89 -14.88 5.11
CA ASN A 78 4.47 -13.64 4.47
C ASN A 78 5.35 -13.33 3.27
N HIS A 79 4.69 -13.07 2.16
CA HIS A 79 5.34 -12.53 0.98
C HIS A 79 4.68 -11.18 0.68
N MET A 80 5.45 -10.11 0.86
CA MET A 80 4.97 -8.74 0.66
C MET A 80 4.29 -8.60 -0.70
N GLN A 81 3.16 -7.89 -0.69
CA GLN A 81 2.42 -7.53 -1.89
C GLN A 81 2.05 -6.05 -1.80
N ILE A 82 2.65 -5.25 -2.67
CA ILE A 82 2.27 -3.85 -2.82
C ILE A 82 1.28 -3.78 -3.97
N GLN A 83 0.06 -3.38 -3.67
CA GLN A 83 -1.03 -3.31 -4.64
C GLN A 83 -0.97 -1.96 -5.36
N VAL A 84 -1.24 -1.97 -6.66
CA VAL A 84 -1.30 -0.78 -7.51
C VAL A 84 -2.58 -0.84 -8.33
N LEU A 85 -3.53 0.01 -7.96
CA LEU A 85 -4.85 0.08 -8.58
C LEU A 85 -4.96 1.39 -9.37
N PRO A 86 -5.05 1.34 -10.70
CA PRO A 86 -5.37 2.53 -11.48
C PRO A 86 -6.83 2.94 -11.25
N ILE A 87 -7.05 4.24 -11.10
CA ILE A 87 -8.35 4.87 -10.87
C ILE A 87 -8.55 6.04 -11.83
N ASP A 88 -9.79 6.46 -11.97
CA ASP A 88 -10.17 7.59 -12.81
C ASP A 88 -9.70 8.92 -12.20
N LYS A 89 -9.18 9.83 -13.03
CA LYS A 89 -8.72 11.17 -12.63
C LYS A 89 -9.79 11.99 -11.93
N SER A 90 -11.06 11.77 -12.26
CA SER A 90 -12.21 12.43 -11.62
C SER A 90 -12.32 12.12 -10.13
N ARG A 91 -11.78 10.99 -9.67
CA ARG A 91 -11.88 10.52 -8.27
C ARG A 91 -10.67 10.82 -7.41
N CYS A 92 -9.80 11.73 -7.85
CA CYS A 92 -8.54 12.07 -7.19
C CYS A 92 -8.69 13.29 -6.26
N GLY A 93 -7.65 13.58 -5.48
CA GLY A 93 -7.64 14.71 -4.54
C GLY A 93 -8.59 14.47 -3.37
N ALA A 94 -9.44 15.45 -3.09
CA ALA A 94 -10.38 15.41 -1.98
C ALA A 94 -11.28 14.15 -1.99
N GLU A 95 -11.76 13.70 -3.15
CA GLU A 95 -12.64 12.52 -3.24
C GLU A 95 -11.91 11.23 -2.80
N ALA A 96 -10.67 11.02 -3.25
CA ALA A 96 -9.87 9.86 -2.83
C ALA A 96 -9.61 9.87 -1.31
N ARG A 97 -9.30 11.05 -0.76
CA ARG A 97 -9.06 11.24 0.67
C ARG A 97 -10.33 10.99 1.49
N GLU A 98 -11.46 11.55 1.08
CA GLU A 98 -12.75 11.37 1.74
C GLU A 98 -13.22 9.92 1.68
N ALA A 99 -13.00 9.23 0.55
CA ALA A 99 -13.29 7.81 0.43
C ALA A 99 -12.45 6.96 1.40
N LEU A 100 -11.15 7.26 1.54
CA LEU A 100 -10.28 6.59 2.52
C LEU A 100 -10.76 6.85 3.95
N GLU A 101 -11.06 8.10 4.30
CA GLU A 101 -11.58 8.49 5.62
C GLU A 101 -12.92 7.78 5.92
N ALA A 102 -13.85 7.76 4.97
CA ALA A 102 -15.14 7.09 5.10
C ALA A 102 -14.99 5.58 5.27
N ALA A 103 -14.16 4.93 4.45
CA ALA A 103 -13.88 3.50 4.55
C ALA A 103 -13.23 3.15 5.89
N THR A 104 -12.32 4.00 6.38
CA THR A 104 -11.68 3.86 7.70
C THR A 104 -12.73 3.92 8.80
N LYS A 105 -13.59 4.94 8.79
CA LYS A 105 -14.66 5.10 9.79
C LYS A 105 -15.62 3.91 9.80
N GLN A 106 -15.93 3.36 8.62
CA GLN A 106 -16.86 2.25 8.47
C GLN A 106 -16.26 0.91 8.90
N HIS A 107 -14.99 0.64 8.56
CA HIS A 107 -14.41 -0.70 8.68
C HIS A 107 -13.33 -0.83 9.75
N LEU A 108 -12.77 0.28 10.23
CA LEU A 108 -11.67 0.34 11.18
C LEU A 108 -12.01 1.30 12.33
N SER A 109 -12.99 0.93 13.16
CA SER A 109 -13.42 1.78 14.29
C SER A 109 -12.24 2.13 15.20
N GLY A 110 -12.03 3.42 15.47
CA GLY A 110 -10.93 3.91 16.30
C GLY A 110 -9.57 4.00 15.59
N ALA A 111 -9.46 3.55 14.34
CA ALA A 111 -8.23 3.75 13.55
C ALA A 111 -8.09 5.21 13.12
N THR A 112 -6.88 5.75 13.28
CA THR A 112 -6.51 7.07 12.76
C THR A 112 -5.29 6.90 11.87
N PHE A 113 -5.40 7.36 10.62
CA PHE A 113 -4.27 7.39 9.71
C PHE A 113 -3.35 8.58 10.01
N LYS A 114 -2.05 8.31 10.13
CA LYS A 114 -1.00 9.32 10.21
C LYS A 114 -0.51 9.64 8.80
N ARG A 115 -0.32 10.92 8.49
CA ARG A 115 0.37 11.35 7.27
C ARG A 115 1.88 11.14 7.43
N ILE A 116 2.51 10.52 6.45
CA ILE A 116 3.97 10.33 6.39
C ILE A 116 4.53 10.83 5.05
N SER A 117 5.85 11.02 4.93
CA SER A 117 6.46 11.61 3.73
C SER A 117 6.78 10.58 2.66
N SER A 118 7.11 9.35 3.05
CA SER A 118 7.55 8.28 2.15
C SER A 118 7.11 6.89 2.63
N HIS A 119 7.26 5.86 1.80
CA HIS A 119 7.03 4.46 2.21
C HIS A 119 8.19 3.97 3.10
N GLU A 120 9.39 4.50 2.84
CA GLU A 120 10.60 4.26 3.62
C GLU A 120 10.44 4.70 5.08
N ASP A 121 9.66 5.75 5.34
CA ASP A 121 9.41 6.26 6.69
C ASP A 121 8.53 5.31 7.53
N VAL A 122 7.90 4.28 6.94
CA VAL A 122 6.99 3.40 7.68
C VAL A 122 7.68 2.81 8.92
N ALA A 123 8.92 2.33 8.78
CA ALA A 123 9.68 1.73 9.89
C ALA A 123 9.79 2.67 11.09
N ASP A 124 10.11 3.94 10.86
CA ASP A 124 10.26 4.98 11.90
C ASP A 124 8.92 5.36 12.56
N ASN A 125 7.79 4.93 11.98
CA ASN A 125 6.45 5.28 12.42
C ASN A 125 5.68 4.09 13.03
N LEU A 126 6.31 2.94 13.26
CA LEU A 126 5.70 1.76 13.89
C LEU A 126 5.75 1.75 15.43
N ASN A 127 5.90 2.90 16.08
CA ASN A 127 5.92 3.04 17.54
C ASN A 127 6.93 2.10 18.24
N ASP A 128 8.13 1.99 17.69
CA ASP A 128 9.21 1.11 18.17
C ASP A 128 8.89 -0.40 18.17
N ASP A 129 7.78 -0.82 17.56
CA ASP A 129 7.41 -2.22 17.38
C ASP A 129 7.50 -2.61 15.88
N PRO A 130 8.61 -3.20 15.41
CA PRO A 130 8.75 -3.63 14.02
C PRO A 130 7.81 -4.78 13.64
N THR A 131 7.12 -5.37 14.63
CA THR A 131 6.12 -6.41 14.42
C THR A 131 4.70 -5.85 14.40
N ALA A 132 4.49 -4.56 14.63
CA ALA A 132 3.16 -3.97 14.59
C ALA A 132 2.53 -4.16 13.19
N PRO A 133 1.33 -4.78 13.10
CA PRO A 133 0.58 -4.83 11.85
C PRO A 133 0.29 -3.41 11.36
N TYR A 134 0.39 -3.18 10.06
CA TYR A 134 0.09 -1.88 9.48
C TYR A 134 -0.63 -1.97 8.14
N ILE A 135 -1.25 -0.86 7.76
CA ILE A 135 -1.67 -0.61 6.38
C ILE A 135 -1.18 0.77 5.97
N TYR A 136 -0.55 0.81 4.81
CA TYR A 136 0.03 1.99 4.19
C TYR A 136 -0.70 2.29 2.88
N PHE A 137 -0.99 3.56 2.61
CA PHE A 137 -1.60 4.02 1.36
C PHE A 137 -0.79 5.16 0.75
N GLU A 138 -0.62 5.14 -0.57
CA GLU A 138 -0.40 6.31 -1.41
C GLU A 138 -1.66 6.59 -2.21
N ILE A 139 -2.24 7.78 -2.05
CA ILE A 139 -3.41 8.22 -2.79
C ILE A 139 -3.07 9.44 -3.65
N PRO A 140 -3.69 9.59 -4.84
CA PRO A 140 -3.49 10.78 -5.66
C PRO A 140 -4.17 11.98 -4.97
N GLY A 141 -3.36 12.93 -4.52
CA GLY A 141 -3.79 14.15 -3.86
C GLY A 141 -4.15 15.26 -4.84
N ASP A 142 -4.00 16.51 -4.42
CA ASP A 142 -4.37 17.67 -5.24
C ASP A 142 -3.50 17.83 -6.49
N LEU A 143 -4.07 18.44 -7.53
CA LEU A 143 -3.33 18.81 -8.74
C LEU A 143 -2.67 20.17 -8.50
N SER A 144 -1.33 20.23 -8.54
CA SER A 144 -0.58 21.47 -8.42
C SER A 144 0.14 21.81 -9.73
N ALA A 145 0.79 22.99 -9.79
CA ALA A 145 1.66 23.36 -10.90
C ALA A 145 2.82 22.38 -11.13
N LYS A 146 3.18 21.57 -10.12
CA LYS A 146 4.22 20.52 -10.21
C LYS A 146 3.64 19.15 -10.61
N GLY A 147 2.36 19.09 -10.97
CA GLY A 147 1.64 17.86 -11.25
C GLY A 147 0.85 17.34 -10.05
N ARG A 148 0.27 16.15 -10.23
CA ARG A 148 -0.53 15.46 -9.21
C ARG A 148 0.33 15.20 -7.98
N GLN A 149 -0.09 15.69 -6.82
CA GLN A 149 0.56 15.35 -5.56
C GLN A 149 0.20 13.93 -5.14
N VAL A 150 1.04 13.32 -4.32
CA VAL A 150 0.78 12.02 -3.71
C VAL A 150 0.69 12.22 -2.20
N GLU A 151 -0.45 11.87 -1.62
CA GLU A 151 -0.64 11.88 -0.18
C GLU A 151 -0.41 10.47 0.37
N ARG A 152 0.33 10.37 1.47
CA ARG A 152 0.71 9.09 2.06
C ARG A 152 0.18 8.96 3.47
N PHE A 153 -0.43 7.83 3.75
CA PHE A 153 -1.11 7.55 5.00
C PHE A 153 -0.67 6.22 5.57
N LEU A 154 -0.44 6.17 6.87
CA LEU A 154 -0.07 4.97 7.61
C LEU A 154 -1.03 4.79 8.79
N TYR A 155 -1.58 3.60 8.91
CA TYR A 155 -2.19 3.13 10.15
C TYR A 155 -1.36 1.96 10.68
N ALA A 156 -0.90 2.06 11.92
CA ALA A 156 -0.22 1.00 12.64
C ALA A 156 -1.12 0.55 13.81
N ALA A 157 -1.34 -0.75 13.94
CA ALA A 157 -2.10 -1.31 15.04
C ALA A 157 -1.31 -1.21 16.34
N LEU A 158 -2.00 -0.88 17.44
CA LEU A 158 -1.36 -0.82 18.76
C LEU A 158 -1.03 -2.23 19.28
N PRO A 159 0.07 -2.41 20.05
CA PRO A 159 0.54 -3.70 20.55
C PRO A 159 -0.49 -4.55 21.31
N ASN A 160 -1.53 -3.91 21.88
CA ASN A 160 -2.52 -4.57 22.75
C ASN A 160 -3.91 -4.75 22.12
N GLY A 161 -4.05 -4.69 20.79
CA GLY A 161 -5.33 -4.99 20.13
C GLY A 161 -6.49 -4.04 20.46
N GLY A 162 -6.18 -2.79 20.83
CA GLY A 162 -7.14 -1.75 21.21
C GLY A 162 -7.93 -1.11 20.06
N GLY A 163 -8.30 -1.88 19.03
CA GLY A 163 -9.17 -1.48 17.90
C GLY A 163 -9.78 -2.75 17.27
N PRO A 164 -11.03 -2.74 16.78
CA PRO A 164 -11.95 -3.86 16.88
C PRO A 164 -11.53 -5.06 16.01
N LEU A 165 -10.81 -5.99 16.62
CA LEU A 165 -10.77 -7.38 16.19
C LEU A 165 -11.89 -8.15 16.90
N ARG A 166 -13.13 -7.94 16.46
CA ARG A 166 -14.25 -8.89 16.61
C ARG A 166 -15.12 -8.72 15.37
N THR A 167 -15.19 -9.69 14.47
CA THR A 167 -15.84 -10.99 14.72
C THR A 167 -15.22 -12.12 13.89
N ARG A 168 -14.95 -13.24 14.57
CA ARG A 168 -14.94 -14.56 13.93
C ARG A 168 -16.36 -14.82 13.41
N ALA A 169 -16.57 -14.80 12.10
CA ALA A 169 -17.66 -15.56 11.51
C ALA A 169 -17.21 -17.03 11.45
N ARG A 170 -17.69 -17.83 12.42
CA ARG A 170 -17.73 -19.29 12.25
C ARG A 170 -18.81 -19.56 11.21
N LEU A 171 -18.47 -20.28 10.15
CA LEU A 171 -19.40 -21.16 9.44
C LEU A 171 -19.60 -22.43 10.28
#